data_AF-A0A2E7LN59-F1
#
_entry.id   AF-A0A2E7LN59-F1
#
_cell.length_a   1.000
_cell.length_b   1.000
_cell.length_c   1.000
_cell.angle_alpha   90.00
_cell.angle_beta   90.00
_cell.angle_gamma   90.00
#
_symmetry.space_group_name_H-M   'P 1'
#
loop_
_entity.id
_entity.type
_entity.pdbx_description
1 polymer ?
#
loop_
_entity_poly.entity_id
_entity_poly.type
_entity_poly.pdbx_seq_one_letter_code
_entity_poly.pdbx_strand_id
1 'polypeptide(L)' 'MANSGILWIDWLFDLAVWSLYAVADILEVTYEEVNVWLFVILWPLQTILLFAIIVRLRRRLKICNSQSSPRLAEKS' A
#
# COMPACT_ATOMS: atom_id res chain seq x y z
N MET A 1 1.83 -25.15 -7.22
CA MET A 1 2.42 -25.76 -6.03
C MET A 1 3.86 -25.33 -5.96
N ALA A 2 4.12 -24.43 -5.01
CA ALA A 2 5.48 -24.01 -4.68
C ALA A 2 6.28 -25.21 -4.15
N ASN A 3 7.59 -25.21 -4.42
CA ASN A 3 8.53 -26.20 -3.89
C ASN A 3 9.82 -25.50 -3.50
N SER A 4 9.76 -24.76 -2.39
CA SER A 4 10.85 -23.94 -1.86
C SER A 4 11.69 -24.69 -0.82
N GLY A 5 11.28 -25.91 -0.45
CA GLY A 5 11.89 -26.68 0.64
C GLY A 5 11.52 -26.19 2.04
N ILE A 6 10.61 -25.22 2.14
CA ILE A 6 10.13 -24.66 3.42
C ILE A 6 8.60 -24.64 3.40
N LEU A 7 8.00 -25.59 4.12
CA LEU A 7 6.56 -25.88 4.12
C LEU A 7 5.65 -24.65 4.32
N TRP A 8 6.01 -23.74 5.24
CA TRP A 8 5.14 -22.61 5.55
C TRP A 8 5.16 -21.54 4.44
N ILE A 9 6.28 -21.37 3.74
CA ILE A 9 6.35 -20.48 2.57
C ILE A 9 5.54 -21.08 1.42
N ASP A 10 5.68 -22.39 1.19
CA ASP A 10 4.97 -23.07 0.10
C ASP A 10 3.45 -22.97 0.30
N TRP A 11 2.98 -23.16 1.54
CA TRP A 11 1.58 -22.99 1.90
C TRP A 11 1.07 -21.56 1.71
N LEU A 12 1.85 -20.56 2.16
CA LEU A 12 1.47 -19.15 2.01
C LEU A 12 1.42 -18.73 0.54
N PHE A 13 2.37 -19.20 -0.27
CA PHE A 13 2.41 -18.93 -1.70
C PHE A 13 1.20 -19.55 -2.42
N ASP A 14 0.92 -20.84 -2.16
CA ASP A 14 -0.22 -21.51 -2.77
C ASP A 14 -1.55 -20.87 -2.34
N LEU A 15 -1.67 -20.41 -1.08
CA LEU A 15 -2.83 -19.67 -0.60
C LEU A 15 -3.01 -18.33 -1.35
N ALA A 16 -1.92 -17.59 -1.58
CA ALA A 16 -1.96 -16.33 -2.31
C ALA A 16 -2.39 -16.54 -3.76
N VAL A 17 -1.85 -17.56 -4.43
CA VAL A 17 -2.22 -17.92 -5.80
C VAL A 17 -3.70 -18.34 -5.86
N TRP A 18 -4.15 -19.19 -4.95
CA TRP A 18 -5.55 -19.63 -4.90
C TRP A 18 -6.52 -18.47 -4.71
N SER A 19 -6.18 -17.53 -3.81
CA SER A 19 -6.97 -16.33 -3.58
C SER A 19 -7.07 -15.46 -4.85
N LEU A 20 -5.99 -15.39 -5.63
CA LEU A 20 -5.99 -14.66 -6.90
C LEU A 20 -6.90 -15.29 -7.95
N TYR A 21 -6.85 -16.62 -8.08
CA TYR A 21 -7.75 -17.36 -8.96
C TYR A 21 -9.22 -17.17 -8.56
N ALA A 22 -9.54 -17.20 -7.26
CA ALA A 22 -10.89 -16.95 -6.79
C ALA A 22 -11.40 -15.54 -7.17
N VAL A 23 -10.54 -14.53 -7.09
CA VAL A 23 -10.88 -13.17 -7.53
C VAL A 23 -11.05 -13.08 -9.05
N ALA A 24 -10.20 -13.79 -9.82
CA ALA A 24 -10.31 -13.87 -11.27
C ALA A 24 -11.64 -14.49 -11.71
N ASP A 25 -12.04 -15.60 -11.06
CA ASP A 25 -13.31 -16.29 -11.32
C ASP A 25 -14.52 -15.40 -11.01
N ILE A 26 -14.49 -14.62 -9.92
CA ILE A 26 -15.58 -13.70 -9.55
C ILE A 26 -15.72 -12.57 -10.56
N LEU A 27 -14.61 -12.09 -11.10
CA LEU A 27 -14.57 -10.99 -12.05
C LEU A 27 -14.72 -11.47 -13.51
N GLU A 28 -14.83 -12.78 -13.74
CA GLU A 28 -14.85 -13.43 -15.07
C GLU A 28 -13.68 -12.98 -15.98
N VAL A 29 -12.52 -12.67 -15.39
CA VAL A 29 -11.30 -12.25 -16.10
C VAL A 29 -10.22 -13.31 -15.97
N THR A 30 -9.22 -13.25 -16.84
CA THR A 30 -8.09 -14.19 -16.77
C THR A 30 -7.17 -13.87 -15.59
N TYR A 31 -6.49 -14.90 -15.08
CA TYR A 31 -5.45 -14.75 -14.05
C TYR A 31 -4.36 -13.75 -14.47
N GLU A 32 -3.99 -13.75 -15.76
CA GLU A 32 -3.00 -12.82 -16.32
C GLU A 32 -3.45 -11.37 -16.21
N GLU A 33 -4.73 -11.09 -16.49
CA GLU A 33 -5.30 -9.75 -16.36
C GLU A 33 -5.34 -9.28 -14.91
N VAL A 34 -5.78 -10.13 -13.97
CA VAL A 34 -5.80 -9.80 -12.53
C VAL A 34 -4.40 -9.42 -12.02
N ASN A 35 -3.37 -10.14 -12.46
CA ASN A 35 -1.99 -9.80 -12.14
C ASN A 35 -1.62 -8.39 -12.62
N VAL A 36 -1.95 -8.02 -13.86
CA VAL A 36 -1.68 -6.68 -14.38
C VAL A 36 -2.43 -5.62 -13.57
N TRP A 37 -3.71 -5.83 -13.29
CA TRP A 37 -4.51 -4.91 -12.47
C TRP A 37 -3.92 -4.71 -11.07
N LEU A 38 -3.46 -5.77 -10.40
CA LEU A 38 -2.89 -5.68 -9.06
C LEU A 38 -1.50 -5.03 -9.05
N PHE A 39 -0.57 -5.51 -9.88
CA PHE A 39 0.82 -5.07 -9.80
C PHE A 39 1.09 -3.77 -10.55
N VAL A 40 0.43 -3.55 -11.68
CA VAL A 40 0.71 -2.40 -12.55
C VAL A 40 -0.21 -1.22 -12.24
N ILE A 41 -1.42 -1.46 -11.72
CA ILE A 41 -2.40 -0.38 -11.50
C ILE A 41 -2.61 -0.13 -10.00
N LEU A 42 -3.00 -1.14 -9.23
CA LEU A 42 -3.29 -0.99 -7.81
C LEU A 42 -2.05 -0.55 -7.03
N TRP A 43 -0.89 -1.16 -7.31
CA TRP A 43 0.35 -0.87 -6.60
C TRP A 43 0.84 0.58 -6.73
N PRO A 44 1.01 1.16 -7.94
CA PRO A 44 1.39 2.57 -8.05
C PRO A 44 0.30 3.52 -7.54
N LEU A 45 -0.98 3.19 -7.70
CA LEU A 45 -2.08 3.99 -7.14
C LEU A 45 -1.97 4.06 -5.62
N GLN A 46 -1.70 2.91 -4.97
CA GLN A 46 -1.47 2.82 -3.54
C GLN A 46 -0.25 3.65 -3.12
N THR A 47 0.88 3.56 -3.84
CA THR A 47 2.06 4.38 -3.56
C THR A 47 1.78 5.87 -3.67
N ILE A 48 1.05 6.30 -4.71
CA ILE A 48 0.69 7.71 -4.92
C ILE A 48 -0.22 8.20 -3.78
N LEU A 49 -1.20 7.39 -3.36
CA LEU A 49 -2.09 7.73 -2.25
C LEU A 49 -1.30 7.91 -0.94
N LEU A 50 -0.43 6.95 -0.61
CA LEU A 50 0.43 7.04 0.57
C LEU A 50 1.34 8.27 0.52
N PHE A 51 1.94 8.53 -0.65
CA PHE A 51 2.78 9.71 -0.86
C PHE A 51 2.00 11.01 -0.63
N ALA A 52 0.79 11.11 -1.18
CA ALA A 52 -0.08 12.27 -0.99
C ALA A 52 -0.45 12.48 0.49
N ILE A 53 -0.74 11.41 1.23
CA ILE A 53 -1.02 11.46 2.68
C ILE A 53 0.20 11.98 3.45
N ILE A 54 1.40 11.45 3.17
CA ILE A 54 2.64 11.90 3.81
C ILE A 54 2.91 13.37 3.53
N VAL A 55 2.75 13.82 2.28
CA VAL A 55 2.93 15.23 1.90
C VAL A 55 1.93 16.12 2.63
N ARG A 56 0.65 15.72 2.69
CA ARG A 56 -0.39 16.46 3.42
C ARG A 56 -0.07 16.56 4.91
N LEU A 57 0.38 15.46 5.52
CA LEU A 57 0.76 15.42 6.93
C LEU A 57 1.96 16.33 7.22
N ARG A 58 3.01 16.27 6.39
CA ARG A 58 4.20 17.14 6.52
C ARG A 58 3.85 18.62 6.39
N ARG A 59 2.95 18.98 5.47
CA ARG A 59 2.48 20.38 5.32
C ARG A 59 1.75 20.87 6.57
N ARG A 60 0.88 20.04 7.16
CA ARG A 60 0.17 20.40 8.40
C ARG A 60 1.12 20.60 9.58
N LEU A 61 2.13 19.74 9.72
CA LEU A 61 3.13 19.86 10.79
C LEU A 61 4.00 21.12 10.66
N LYS A 62 4.42 21.49 9.44
CA LYS A 62 5.18 22.74 9.22
C LYS A 62 4.37 23.99 9.61
N ILE A 63 3.09 24.02 9.25
CA ILE A 63 2.20 25.16 9.59
C ILE A 63 2.02 25.27 11.10
N CYS A 64 1.79 24.15 11.79
CA CYS A 64 1.62 24.15 13.25
C CYS A 64 2.90 24.58 13.99
N ASN A 65 4.06 24.07 13.56
CA ASN A 65 5.34 24.40 14.17
C ASN A 65 5.71 25.89 14.01
N SER A 66 5.33 26.50 12.89
CA SER A 66 5.53 27.94 12.65
C SER A 66 4.70 28.82 13.60
N GLN A 67 3.53 28.38 14.06
CA GLN A 67 2.68 29.15 14.98
C GLN A 67 3.08 29.04 16.46
N SER A 68 3.87 28.04 16.83
CA SER A 68 4.36 27.86 18.20
C SER A 68 5.59 28.71 18.54
N SER A 69 6.33 29.21 17.55
CA SER A 69 7.52 30.06 17.77
C SER A 69 7.23 31.45 18.35
N PRO A 70 6.24 32.25 17.88
CA PRO A 70 6.01 33.58 18.45
C PRO A 70 5.41 33.54 19.87
N ARG A 71 4.71 32.48 20.25
CA ARG A 71 4.10 32.35 21.59
C ARG A 71 5.09 32.04 22.72
N LEU A 72 6.29 31.55 22.39
CA LEU A 72 7.35 31.32 23.39
C LEU A 72 8.18 32.59 23.62
N ALA A 73 8.33 33.45 22.62
CA ALA A 73 9.03 34.73 22.75
C ALA A 73 8.24 35.80 23.52
N GLU A 74 6.91 35.69 23.58
CA GLU A 74 6.05 36.62 24.34
C GLU A 74 5.99 36.29 25.85
N LYS A 75 6.52 35.12 26.26
CA LYS A 75 6.37 34.61 27.63
C LYS A 75 7.67 34.59 28.47
N SER A 76 8.75 35.22 27.98
CA SER A 76 10.05 35.35 28.66
C SER A 76 10.34 36.78 29.09
#